data_AF-A0AAW6FUP7-F1
#
_entry.id   AF-A0AAW6FUP7-F1
#
_cell.length_a   1.000
_cell.length_b   1.000
_cell.length_c   1.000
_cell.angle_alpha   90.00
_cell.angle_beta   90.00
_cell.angle_gamma   90.00
#
_symmetry.space_group_name_H-M   'P 1'
#
loop_
_entity.id
_entity.type
_entity.pdbx_description
1 polymer ?
#
loop_
_entity_poly.entity_id
_entity_poly.type
_entity_poly.pdbx_seq_one_letter_code
_entity_poly.pdbx_strand_id
1 'polypeptide(L)'
;MRILKILTMILMLSGCMRIDEVIDTGNQSSSSKEPEIQEEDITKKTLVCTSESEETITFDAKGDEITNMAQTFYMTFDSLGITEDMDASQMEQIINDSLSQTYSDIEGVSVSGTVEDNRVKVTVNIDYEIADMDVLIEKGLLKEGEMENQYISLKETQNDYTDNGYACSLD
;
A
#
# COMPACT_ATOMS: atom_id res chain seq x y z
N MET A 1 -20.19 3.05 15.52
CA MET A 1 -18.93 3.15 16.30
C MET A 1 -18.16 1.82 16.49
N ARG A 2 -18.68 0.65 16.08
CA ARG A 2 -17.89 -0.61 16.08
C ARG A 2 -17.11 -0.84 14.78
N ILE A 3 -17.72 -0.55 13.63
CA ILE A 3 -17.12 -0.66 12.28
C ILE A 3 -15.87 0.24 12.14
N LEU A 4 -15.97 1.48 12.63
CA LEU A 4 -14.88 2.48 12.60
C LEU A 4 -13.58 2.01 13.27
N LYS A 5 -13.65 1.12 14.27
CA LYS A 5 -12.48 0.60 14.99
C LYS A 5 -11.85 -0.62 14.31
N ILE A 6 -12.57 -1.30 13.41
CA ILE A 6 -12.08 -2.49 12.74
C ILE A 6 -11.35 -2.10 11.44
N LEU A 7 -11.87 -1.09 10.71
CA LEU A 7 -11.20 -0.60 9.50
C LEU A 7 -9.83 0.06 9.76
N THR A 8 -9.66 0.75 10.89
CA THR A 8 -8.37 1.36 11.25
C THR A 8 -7.28 0.32 11.56
N MET A 9 -7.64 -0.95 11.77
CA MET A 9 -6.71 -1.98 12.24
C MET A 9 -6.21 -2.93 11.12
N ILE A 10 -6.83 -2.89 9.93
CA ILE A 10 -6.59 -3.88 8.86
C ILE A 10 -5.64 -3.37 7.75
N LEU A 11 -5.38 -2.06 7.67
CA LEU A 11 -4.46 -1.50 6.68
C LEU A 11 -3.01 -1.40 7.16
N MET A 12 -2.59 -2.31 8.06
CA MET A 12 -1.17 -2.62 8.12
C MET A 12 -0.87 -3.43 6.87
N LEU A 13 -0.44 -2.74 5.80
CA LEU A 13 0.26 -3.37 4.68
C LEU A 13 1.19 -4.42 5.28
N SER A 14 1.09 -5.66 4.80
CA SER A 14 1.75 -6.85 5.31
C SER A 14 3.28 -6.76 5.21
N GLY A 15 3.86 -5.81 5.94
CA GLY A 15 5.27 -5.63 6.15
C GLY A 15 5.67 -6.50 7.33
N CYS A 16 6.48 -7.52 7.06
CA CYS A 16 7.17 -8.25 8.10
C CYS A 16 7.83 -7.28 9.10
N MET A 17 7.51 -7.44 10.39
CA MET A 17 8.32 -6.86 11.46
C MET A 17 9.75 -7.41 11.30
N ARG A 18 10.73 -6.54 11.03
CA ARG A 18 12.14 -6.92 11.21
C ARG A 18 12.36 -7.07 12.70
N ILE A 19 12.67 -8.29 13.14
CA ILE A 19 13.25 -8.55 14.46
C ILE A 19 14.70 -8.09 14.36
N ASP A 20 15.04 -7.00 15.05
CA ASP A 20 16.43 -6.57 15.24
C ASP A 20 17.24 -7.69 15.91
N GLU A 21 18.05 -8.41 15.14
CA GLU A 21 19.19 -9.14 15.66
C GLU A 21 20.44 -8.27 15.47
N VAL A 22 20.72 -7.49 16.51
CA VAL A 22 22.01 -6.87 16.77
C VAL A 22 23.07 -7.98 16.81
N ILE A 23 24.08 -7.94 15.93
CA ILE A 23 25.48 -8.31 16.24
C ILE A 23 26.43 -7.76 15.15
N ASP A 24 27.17 -6.74 15.60
CA ASP A 24 28.61 -6.52 15.50
C ASP A 24 29.28 -5.99 14.21
N THR A 25 30.21 -5.11 14.53
CA THR A 25 30.96 -4.13 13.76
C THR A 25 32.12 -4.81 13.03
N GLY A 26 32.20 -4.65 11.72
CA GLY A 26 33.26 -5.22 10.89
C GLY A 26 33.69 -4.30 9.75
N ASN A 27 34.50 -3.31 10.10
CA ASN A 27 35.17 -2.33 9.24
C ASN A 27 35.83 -2.94 7.98
N GLN A 28 35.53 -2.45 6.76
CA GLN A 28 36.53 -2.35 5.70
C GLN A 28 36.18 -1.32 4.61
N SER A 29 37.24 -0.63 4.20
CA SER A 29 37.30 0.63 3.46
C SER A 29 37.33 0.48 1.94
N SER A 30 36.97 1.58 1.27
CA SER A 30 37.41 2.07 -0.05
C SER A 30 36.78 1.46 -1.32
N SER A 31 36.08 2.31 -2.07
CA SER A 31 36.65 2.88 -3.30
C SER A 31 35.74 3.98 -3.85
N SER A 32 36.28 5.19 -3.93
CA SER A 32 35.68 6.33 -4.62
C SER A 32 35.41 5.97 -6.08
N LYS A 33 34.15 5.96 -6.49
CA LYS A 33 33.75 6.04 -7.88
C LYS A 33 32.94 7.32 -8.04
N GLU A 34 33.41 8.18 -8.93
CA GLU A 34 32.74 9.39 -9.40
C GLU A 34 31.26 9.09 -9.69
N PRO A 35 30.30 9.93 -9.26
CA PRO A 35 28.89 9.64 -9.50
C PRO A 35 28.64 9.74 -11.00
N GLU A 36 28.46 8.58 -11.61
CA GLU A 36 27.99 8.44 -12.98
C GLU A 36 26.61 9.12 -13.02
N ILE A 37 26.49 10.19 -13.81
CA ILE A 37 25.22 10.89 -14.03
C ILE A 37 24.34 9.89 -14.77
N GLN A 38 23.53 9.15 -14.02
CA GLN A 38 22.52 8.26 -14.55
C GLN A 38 21.49 9.16 -15.23
N GLU A 39 21.30 9.00 -16.54
CA GLU A 39 20.16 9.59 -17.22
C GLU A 39 18.90 9.09 -16.51
N GLU A 40 18.05 10.01 -16.02
CA GLU A 40 16.77 9.67 -15.41
C GLU A 40 15.91 8.92 -16.45
N ASP A 41 15.74 7.62 -16.26
CA ASP A 41 14.77 6.83 -17.00
C ASP A 41 13.39 7.33 -16.61
N ILE A 42 12.73 8.11 -17.47
CA ILE A 42 11.36 8.62 -17.23
C ILE A 42 10.28 7.71 -17.83
N THR A 43 10.65 6.49 -18.23
CA THR A 43 9.71 5.55 -18.85
C THR A 43 8.64 5.15 -17.85
N LYS A 44 7.37 5.26 -18.27
CA LYS A 44 6.24 4.78 -17.46
C LYS A 44 6.28 3.25 -17.40
N LYS A 45 6.17 2.72 -16.19
CA LYS A 45 6.10 1.28 -15.91
C LYS A 45 4.92 1.03 -14.99
N THR A 46 4.26 -0.10 -15.17
CA THR A 46 3.21 -0.55 -14.24
C THR A 46 3.59 -1.92 -13.69
N LEU A 47 3.69 -2.03 -12.37
CA LEU A 47 3.92 -3.29 -11.68
C LEU A 47 2.59 -3.76 -11.08
N VAL A 48 2.19 -4.98 -11.40
CA VAL A 48 1.00 -5.61 -10.81
C VAL A 48 1.44 -6.80 -9.98
N CYS A 49 1.14 -6.78 -8.68
CA CYS A 49 1.40 -7.84 -7.73
C CYS A 49 0.08 -8.44 -7.25
N THR A 50 -0.04 -9.77 -7.27
CA THR A 50 -1.24 -10.51 -6.86
C THR A 50 -0.91 -11.55 -5.81
N SER A 51 -1.78 -11.72 -4.82
CA SER A 51 -1.65 -12.77 -3.80
C SER A 51 -2.61 -13.94 -4.06
N GLU A 52 -2.42 -15.05 -3.35
CA GLU A 52 -3.36 -16.17 -3.38
C GLU A 52 -4.74 -15.84 -2.78
N SER A 53 -4.86 -14.74 -2.02
CA SER A 53 -6.10 -14.32 -1.33
C SER A 53 -6.92 -13.30 -2.11
N GLU A 54 -6.80 -13.28 -3.44
CA GLU A 54 -7.51 -12.34 -4.34
C GLU A 54 -7.16 -10.86 -4.09
N GLU A 55 -6.02 -10.59 -3.44
CA GLU A 55 -5.50 -9.23 -3.31
C GLU A 55 -4.68 -8.87 -4.54
N THR A 56 -4.88 -7.65 -5.04
CA THR A 56 -4.15 -7.10 -6.18
C THR A 56 -3.64 -5.72 -5.83
N ILE A 57 -2.37 -5.47 -6.10
CA ILE A 57 -1.71 -4.19 -5.87
C ILE A 57 -1.01 -3.79 -7.15
N THR A 58 -1.31 -2.59 -7.61
CA THR A 58 -0.76 -2.00 -8.82
C THR A 58 0.06 -0.77 -8.44
N PHE A 59 1.27 -0.67 -8.98
CA PHE A 59 2.14 0.48 -8.82
C PHE A 59 2.44 1.09 -10.17
N ASP A 60 2.18 2.39 -10.32
CA ASP A 60 2.59 3.16 -11.49
C ASP A 60 3.87 3.94 -11.16
N ALA A 61 4.88 3.81 -12.00
CA ALA A 61 6.19 4.41 -11.79
C ALA A 61 6.72 5.16 -13.01
N LYS A 62 7.58 6.14 -12.75
CA LYS A 62 8.43 6.80 -13.75
C LYS A 62 9.88 6.36 -13.48
N GLY A 63 10.40 5.49 -14.32
CA GLY A 63 11.73 4.89 -14.08
C GLY A 63 11.70 3.88 -12.96
N ASP A 64 12.27 4.25 -11.82
CA ASP A 64 12.25 3.49 -10.57
C ASP A 64 11.40 4.18 -9.49
N GLU A 65 10.90 5.40 -9.72
CA GLU A 65 10.10 6.14 -8.75
C GLU A 65 8.62 5.77 -8.90
N ILE A 66 8.03 5.18 -7.86
CA ILE A 66 6.59 4.96 -7.78
C ILE A 66 5.87 6.30 -7.56
N THR A 67 4.90 6.56 -8.42
CA THR A 67 4.06 7.77 -8.43
C THR A 67 2.64 7.50 -7.95
N ASN A 68 2.14 6.27 -8.11
CA ASN A 68 0.81 5.89 -7.66
C ASN A 68 0.78 4.43 -7.19
N MET A 69 -0.09 4.14 -6.22
CA MET A 69 -0.46 2.79 -5.83
C MET A 69 -1.97 2.63 -5.82
N ALA A 70 -2.46 1.52 -6.35
CA ALA A 70 -3.84 1.07 -6.23
C ALA A 70 -3.87 -0.35 -5.67
N GLN A 71 -4.48 -0.53 -4.50
CA GLN A 71 -4.63 -1.82 -3.83
C GLN A 71 -6.10 -2.20 -3.76
N THR A 72 -6.39 -3.47 -4.05
CA THR A 72 -7.72 -4.05 -3.97
C THR A 72 -7.68 -5.34 -3.18
N PHE A 73 -8.58 -5.48 -2.21
CA PHE A 73 -8.74 -6.70 -1.42
C PHE A 73 -10.20 -6.87 -0.98
N TYR A 74 -10.55 -8.06 -0.48
CA TYR A 74 -11.91 -8.40 -0.07
C TYR A 74 -12.04 -8.53 1.45
N MET A 75 -13.10 -7.94 2.01
CA MET A 75 -13.52 -8.11 3.40
C MET A 75 -14.86 -8.83 3.47
N THR A 76 -15.07 -9.66 4.48
CA THR A 76 -16.36 -10.31 4.74
C THR A 76 -17.25 -9.40 5.59
N PHE A 77 -18.57 -9.56 5.51
CA PHE A 77 -19.50 -8.80 6.36
C PHE A 77 -19.26 -9.05 7.86
N ASP A 78 -18.92 -10.28 8.23
CA ASP A 78 -18.51 -10.63 9.59
C ASP A 78 -17.30 -9.82 10.06
N SER A 79 -16.28 -9.70 9.20
CA SER A 79 -15.09 -8.89 9.52
C SER A 79 -15.41 -7.40 9.66
N LEU A 80 -16.49 -6.92 9.05
CA LEU A 80 -16.98 -5.55 9.19
C LEU A 80 -18.00 -5.39 10.32
N GLY A 81 -18.39 -6.48 10.98
CA GLY A 81 -19.45 -6.47 12.00
C GLY A 81 -20.82 -6.10 11.44
N ILE A 82 -21.06 -6.35 10.15
CA ILE A 82 -22.33 -6.13 9.46
C ILE A 82 -23.16 -7.41 9.56
N THR A 83 -24.38 -7.30 10.05
CA THR A 83 -25.36 -8.40 10.06
C THR A 83 -26.12 -8.43 8.72
N GLU A 84 -26.48 -9.63 8.25
CA GLU A 84 -27.01 -9.91 6.91
C GLU A 84 -28.38 -9.26 6.58
N ASP A 85 -28.96 -8.51 7.50
CA ASP A 85 -30.30 -7.92 7.39
C ASP A 85 -30.34 -6.49 6.80
N MET A 86 -29.23 -5.98 6.27
CA MET A 86 -29.17 -4.71 5.51
C MET A 86 -29.12 -4.95 4.00
N ASP A 87 -29.75 -4.07 3.20
CA ASP A 87 -29.59 -4.11 1.74
C ASP A 87 -28.22 -3.57 1.30
N ALA A 88 -27.73 -4.06 0.17
CA ALA A 88 -26.38 -3.79 -0.32
C ALA A 88 -26.09 -2.29 -0.50
N SER A 89 -27.07 -1.49 -0.95
CA SER A 89 -26.87 -0.05 -1.15
C SER A 89 -26.71 0.70 0.17
N GLN A 90 -27.47 0.33 1.20
CA GLN A 90 -27.28 0.88 2.55
C GLN A 90 -25.93 0.47 3.14
N MET A 91 -25.50 -0.77 2.91
CA MET A 91 -24.20 -1.26 3.35
C MET A 91 -23.06 -0.49 2.69
N GLU A 92 -23.08 -0.36 1.36
CA GLU A 92 -22.09 0.43 0.61
C GLU A 92 -22.02 1.86 1.12
N GLN A 93 -23.16 2.49 1.36
CA GLN A 93 -23.19 3.85 1.89
C GLN A 93 -22.50 3.94 3.26
N ILE A 94 -22.85 3.05 4.20
CA ILE A 94 -22.25 3.05 5.55
C ILE A 94 -20.74 2.80 5.49
N ILE A 95 -20.29 1.88 4.63
CA ILE A 95 -18.88 1.55 4.44
C ILE A 95 -18.14 2.77 3.88
N ASN A 96 -18.63 3.36 2.79
CA ASN A 96 -17.97 4.51 2.15
C ASN A 96 -18.01 5.75 3.03
N ASP A 97 -19.09 5.99 3.78
CA ASP A 97 -19.15 7.08 4.76
C ASP A 97 -18.09 6.90 5.86
N SER A 98 -17.89 5.67 6.34
CA SER A 98 -16.87 5.37 7.35
C SER A 98 -15.44 5.50 6.78
N LEU A 99 -15.22 5.02 5.56
CA LEU A 99 -13.95 5.12 4.86
C LEU A 99 -13.59 6.59 4.59
N SER A 100 -14.51 7.33 3.98
CA SER A 100 -14.33 8.75 3.69
C SER A 100 -14.02 9.53 4.97
N GLN A 101 -14.75 9.32 6.08
CA GLN A 101 -14.43 9.98 7.34
C GLN A 101 -13.04 9.63 7.89
N THR A 102 -12.55 8.42 7.66
CA THR A 102 -11.25 7.95 8.18
C THR A 102 -10.07 8.51 7.40
N TYR A 103 -10.22 8.68 6.08
CA TYR A 103 -9.13 9.06 5.18
C TYR A 103 -9.27 10.48 4.60
N SER A 104 -10.37 11.19 4.89
CA SER A 104 -10.64 12.54 4.33
C SER A 104 -9.60 13.61 4.65
N ASP A 105 -8.79 13.42 5.69
CA ASP A 105 -7.74 14.34 6.11
C ASP A 105 -6.38 14.05 5.46
N ILE A 106 -6.26 12.98 4.67
CA ILE A 106 -5.01 12.57 4.05
C ILE A 106 -5.05 12.94 2.56
N GLU A 107 -4.30 13.98 2.21
CA GLU A 107 -4.12 14.38 0.82
C GLU A 107 -3.49 13.24 0.00
N GLY A 108 -3.94 13.07 -1.24
CA GLY A 108 -3.48 11.99 -2.11
C GLY A 108 -4.02 10.59 -1.80
N VAL A 109 -4.83 10.40 -0.74
CA VAL A 109 -5.41 9.09 -0.43
C VAL A 109 -6.91 9.07 -0.72
N SER A 110 -7.36 8.01 -1.40
CA SER A 110 -8.77 7.71 -1.57
C SER A 110 -9.05 6.25 -1.26
N VAL A 111 -10.15 5.99 -0.56
CA VAL A 111 -10.57 4.63 -0.25
C VAL A 111 -12.06 4.48 -0.50
N SER A 112 -12.45 3.40 -1.17
CA SER A 112 -13.83 3.07 -1.45
C SER A 112 -14.13 1.59 -1.17
N GLY A 113 -15.41 1.30 -0.92
CA GLY A 113 -15.92 -0.04 -0.75
C GLY A 113 -17.08 -0.33 -1.71
N THR A 114 -17.08 -1.49 -2.34
CA THR A 114 -18.19 -1.95 -3.19
C THR A 114 -18.63 -3.33 -2.72
N VAL A 115 -19.94 -3.57 -2.63
CA VAL A 115 -20.47 -4.87 -2.24
C VAL A 115 -20.53 -5.75 -3.47
N GLU A 116 -19.73 -6.81 -3.47
CA GLU A 116 -19.63 -7.79 -4.56
C GLU A 116 -19.65 -9.20 -3.95
N ASP A 117 -20.48 -10.10 -4.49
CA ASP A 117 -20.50 -11.52 -4.12
C ASP A 117 -20.51 -11.80 -2.59
N ASN A 118 -21.37 -11.11 -1.84
CA ASN A 118 -21.50 -11.24 -0.38
C ASN A 118 -20.23 -10.87 0.41
N ARG A 119 -19.36 -10.07 -0.21
CA ARG A 119 -18.15 -9.48 0.36
C ARG A 119 -18.12 -7.99 0.03
N VAL A 120 -17.15 -7.30 0.62
CA VAL A 120 -16.84 -5.91 0.30
C VAL A 120 -15.47 -5.88 -0.37
N LYS A 121 -15.45 -5.48 -1.63
CA LYS A 121 -14.22 -5.11 -2.31
C LYS A 121 -13.80 -3.73 -1.85
N VAL A 122 -12.64 -3.64 -1.21
CA VAL A 122 -12.05 -2.37 -0.78
C VAL A 122 -10.99 -1.99 -1.80
N THR A 123 -11.06 -0.76 -2.30
CA THR A 123 -10.01 -0.18 -3.15
C THR A 123 -9.38 0.99 -2.41
N VAL A 124 -8.07 0.92 -2.22
CA VAL A 124 -7.23 2.01 -1.70
C VAL A 124 -6.41 2.55 -2.87
N ASN A 125 -6.40 3.86 -3.06
CA ASN A 125 -5.46 4.51 -3.97
C ASN A 125 -4.65 5.56 -3.23
N ILE A 126 -3.35 5.59 -3.50
CA ILE A 126 -2.42 6.60 -2.99
C ILE A 126 -1.71 7.25 -4.18
N ASP A 127 -1.90 8.55 -4.31
CA ASP A 127 -1.17 9.40 -5.26
C ASP A 127 0.04 10.01 -4.54
N TYR A 128 1.21 9.42 -4.76
CA TYR A 128 2.44 9.84 -4.10
C TYR A 128 2.99 11.16 -4.66
N GLU A 129 2.47 11.66 -5.79
CA GLU A 129 2.86 12.98 -6.31
C GLU A 129 2.29 14.13 -5.48
N ILE A 130 1.21 13.88 -4.71
CA ILE A 130 0.55 14.89 -3.88
C ILE A 130 0.43 14.51 -2.40
N ALA A 131 0.55 13.22 -2.06
CA ALA A 131 0.44 12.78 -0.67
C ALA A 131 1.64 13.27 0.17
N ASP A 132 1.39 13.50 1.46
CA ASP A 132 2.46 13.77 2.44
C ASP A 132 2.98 12.44 2.99
N MET A 133 4.23 12.10 2.67
CA MET A 133 4.83 10.81 3.05
C MET A 133 4.91 10.62 4.57
N ASP A 134 5.17 11.69 5.34
CA ASP A 134 5.25 11.59 6.80
C ASP A 134 3.87 11.26 7.38
N VAL A 135 2.80 11.85 6.80
CA VAL A 135 1.42 11.51 7.15
C VAL A 135 1.08 10.07 6.78
N LEU A 136 1.52 9.59 5.60
CA LEU A 136 1.31 8.20 5.21
C LEU A 136 1.98 7.22 6.19
N ILE A 137 3.21 7.51 6.63
CA ILE A 137 3.93 6.71 7.62
C ILE A 137 3.22 6.75 8.98
N GLU A 138 2.84 7.95 9.47
CA GLU A 138 2.11 8.11 10.75
C GLU A 138 0.79 7.32 10.75
N LYS A 139 0.11 7.28 9.61
CA LYS A 139 -1.19 6.60 9.44
C LYS A 139 -1.04 5.12 9.07
N GLY A 140 0.19 4.61 8.93
CA GLY A 140 0.49 3.21 8.60
C GLY A 140 0.18 2.81 7.16
N LEU A 141 0.03 3.78 6.27
CA LEU A 141 -0.22 3.59 4.82
C LEU A 141 1.07 3.49 3.99
N LEU A 142 2.22 3.77 4.62
CA LEU A 142 3.56 3.59 4.07
C LEU A 142 4.48 3.09 5.19
N LYS A 143 5.43 2.20 4.88
CA LYS A 143 6.34 1.66 5.91
C LYS A 143 7.54 2.59 6.09
N GLU A 144 7.97 2.73 7.35
CA GLU A 144 9.21 3.42 7.67
C GLU A 144 10.41 2.70 7.01
N GLY A 145 11.18 3.44 6.21
CA GLY A 145 12.33 2.91 5.46
C GLY A 145 12.06 2.52 4.00
N GLU A 146 10.81 2.57 3.52
CA GLU A 146 10.51 2.42 2.08
C GLU A 146 10.98 3.61 1.21
N MET A 147 11.46 4.68 1.85
CA MET A 147 12.01 5.87 1.20
C MET A 147 13.54 5.89 1.27
N GLU A 148 14.24 4.88 0.72
CA GLU A 148 15.71 4.83 0.82
C GLU A 148 16.41 6.06 0.21
N ASN A 149 15.76 6.83 -0.68
CA ASN A 149 16.34 8.04 -1.31
C ASN A 149 15.32 9.17 -1.63
N GLN A 150 14.39 9.48 -0.73
CA GLN A 150 13.31 10.49 -0.91
C GLN A 150 12.16 10.09 -1.86
N TYR A 151 12.19 8.88 -2.41
CA TYR A 151 11.12 8.29 -3.20
C TYR A 151 10.99 6.80 -2.90
N ILE A 152 9.89 6.20 -3.34
CA ILE A 152 9.59 4.77 -3.19
C ILE A 152 10.09 4.03 -4.43
N SER A 153 11.04 3.12 -4.27
CA SER A 153 11.67 2.38 -5.38
C SER A 153 10.80 1.23 -5.89
N LEU A 154 10.45 1.25 -7.18
CA LEU A 154 9.71 0.19 -7.87
C LEU A 154 10.44 -1.15 -7.76
N LYS A 155 11.76 -1.15 -7.95
CA LYS A 155 12.59 -2.36 -7.86
C LYS A 155 12.58 -2.94 -6.46
N GLU A 156 12.71 -2.11 -5.42
CA GLU A 156 12.68 -2.59 -4.03
C GLU A 156 11.29 -3.10 -3.66
N THR A 157 10.24 -2.38 -4.04
CA THR A 157 8.85 -2.80 -3.88
C THR A 157 8.60 -4.15 -4.55
N GLN A 158 9.04 -4.35 -5.79
CA GLN A 158 8.89 -5.63 -6.48
C GLN A 158 9.55 -6.79 -5.69
N ASN A 159 10.75 -6.57 -5.18
CA ASN A 159 11.47 -7.58 -4.42
C ASN A 159 10.73 -7.90 -3.11
N ASP A 160 10.32 -6.87 -2.35
CA ASP A 160 9.60 -7.08 -1.08
C ASP A 160 8.30 -7.85 -1.29
N TYR A 161 7.47 -7.48 -2.27
CA TYR A 161 6.23 -8.22 -2.54
C TYR A 161 6.49 -9.66 -3.00
N THR A 162 7.50 -9.88 -3.84
CA THR A 162 7.88 -11.24 -4.28
C THR A 162 8.38 -12.09 -3.10
N ASP A 163 9.20 -11.52 -2.23
CA ASP A 163 9.73 -12.20 -1.03
C ASP A 163 8.62 -12.52 -0.01
N ASN A 164 7.54 -11.73 0.00
CA ASN A 164 6.34 -11.96 0.80
C ASN A 164 5.27 -12.83 0.08
N GLY A 165 5.62 -13.46 -1.05
CA GLY A 165 4.82 -14.49 -1.70
C GLY A 165 3.80 -13.99 -2.74
N TYR A 166 3.89 -12.73 -3.16
CA TYR A 166 3.08 -12.22 -4.25
C TYR A 166 3.68 -12.62 -5.61
N ALA A 167 2.80 -12.87 -6.58
CA ALA A 167 3.19 -12.98 -7.98
C ALA A 167 3.15 -11.60 -8.63
N CYS A 168 4.32 -11.05 -8.98
CA CYS A 168 4.46 -9.73 -9.57
C CYS A 168 4.86 -9.77 -11.06
N SER A 169 4.22 -8.93 -11.88
CA SER A 169 4.49 -8.75 -13.30
C SER A 169 4.64 -7.27 -13.66
N LEU A 170 5.67 -6.96 -14.45
CA LEU A 170 5.95 -5.62 -14.96
C LEU A 170 5.42 -5.49 -16.40
N ASP A 171 4.61 -4.47 -16.67
CA ASP A 171 4.08 -4.10 -17.99
C ASP A 171 4.82 -2.88 -18.60
#